data_AF-A0A8T9QFJ4-F1
#
_entry.id   AF-A0A8T9QFJ4-F1
#
_cell.length_a   1.000
_cell.length_b   1.000
_cell.length_c   1.000
_cell.angle_alpha   90.00
_cell.angle_beta   90.00
_cell.angle_gamma   90.00
#
_symmetry.space_group_name_H-M   'P 1'
#
loop_
_entity.id
_entity.type
_entity.pdbx_description
1 polymer ?
#
loop_
_entity_poly.entity_id
_entity_poly.type
_entity_poly.pdbx_seq_one_letter_code
_entity_poly.pdbx_strand_id
1 'polypeptide(L)' 'MLAAFRDNDIYDWQPKAPLALFHGTADDYVPFFNSQDAYNAMKARGATQVTLRPIAGGNHFSSAPNYTLQAFAFISQYY' A
#
# COMPACT_ATOMS: atom_id res chain seq x y z
N MET A 1 4.01 26.14 -5.12
CA MET A 1 3.99 24.86 -5.85
C MET A 1 4.72 23.76 -5.09
N LEU A 2 5.99 23.94 -4.69
CA LEU A 2 6.74 22.96 -3.89
C LEU A 2 6.09 22.62 -2.53
N ALA A 3 5.56 23.62 -1.81
CA ALA A 3 4.87 23.39 -0.54
C ALA A 3 3.63 22.50 -0.73
N ALA A 4 2.75 22.85 -1.69
CA ALA A 4 1.56 22.07 -2.00
C ALA A 4 1.87 20.60 -2.40
N PHE A 5 2.98 20.34 -3.08
CA PHE A 5 3.39 18.95 -3.36
C PHE A 5 3.80 18.19 -2.11
N ARG A 6 4.50 18.84 -1.15
CA ARG A 6 4.85 18.22 0.13
C ARG A 6 3.62 18.02 1.02
N ASP A 7 2.71 18.99 1.03
CA ASP A 7 1.48 18.92 1.81
C ASP A 7 0.57 17.78 1.32
N ASN A 8 0.65 17.42 0.03
CA ASN A 8 -0.06 16.29 -0.58
C ASN A 8 0.64 14.93 -0.37
N ASP A 9 1.85 14.91 0.20
CA ASP A 9 2.63 13.68 0.40
C ASP A 9 2.27 13.03 1.76
N ILE A 10 1.09 12.40 1.80
CA ILE A 10 0.48 11.88 3.04
C ILE A 10 0.66 10.36 3.12
N TYR A 11 1.75 9.92 3.74
CA TYR A 11 2.03 8.50 3.98
C TYR A 11 2.60 8.21 5.38
N ASP A 12 3.12 9.24 6.06
CA ASP A 12 3.88 9.13 7.30
C ASP A 12 2.99 9.21 8.56
N TRP A 13 2.20 8.16 8.79
CA TRP A 13 1.29 8.06 9.95
C TRP A 13 1.21 6.62 10.50
N GLN A 14 0.76 6.45 11.74
CA GLN A 14 0.57 5.13 12.35
C GLN A 14 -0.90 4.68 12.20
N PRO A 15 -1.19 3.58 11.47
CA PRO A 15 -2.54 3.02 11.43
C PRO A 15 -2.99 2.50 12.80
N LYS A 16 -4.26 2.77 13.12
CA LYS A 16 -4.93 2.32 14.36
C LYS A 16 -5.75 1.04 14.18
N ALA A 17 -5.83 0.54 12.96
CA ALA A 17 -6.51 -0.70 12.59
C ALA A 17 -5.58 -1.53 11.70
N PRO A 18 -5.82 -2.84 11.56
CA PRO A 18 -5.09 -3.66 10.60
C PRO A 18 -5.14 -3.06 9.19
N LEU A 19 -3.98 -3.00 8.53
CA LEU A 19 -3.83 -2.38 7.22
C LEU A 19 -3.04 -3.30 6.28
N ALA A 20 -3.51 -3.45 5.05
CA ALA A 20 -2.82 -4.15 3.98
C ALA A 20 -2.68 -3.24 2.75
N LEU A 21 -1.46 -3.07 2.27
CA LEU A 21 -1.13 -2.41 1.01
C LEU A 21 -0.90 -3.49 -0.04
N PHE A 22 -1.57 -3.40 -1.19
CA PHE A 22 -1.41 -4.31 -2.33
C PHE A 22 -0.92 -3.51 -3.53
N HIS A 23 0.14 -3.98 -4.20
CA HIS A 23 0.71 -3.22 -5.31
C HIS A 23 1.47 -4.12 -6.27
N GLY A 24 1.26 -3.94 -7.58
CA GLY A 24 2.10 -4.54 -8.62
C GLY A 24 3.55 -4.07 -8.55
N THR A 25 4.51 -4.99 -8.62
CA THR A 25 5.94 -4.62 -8.59
C THR A 25 6.44 -4.03 -9.92
N ALA A 26 5.62 -4.13 -10.98
CA ALA A 26 5.90 -3.60 -12.31
C ALA A 26 4.78 -2.62 -12.74
N ASP A 27 4.14 -1.94 -11.79
CA ASP A 27 3.13 -0.91 -12.08
C ASP A 27 3.77 0.24 -12.88
N ASP A 28 3.15 0.52 -14.02
CA ASP A 28 3.60 1.43 -15.05
C ASP A 28 2.95 2.83 -14.93
N TYR A 29 1.98 3.00 -14.02
CA TYR A 29 1.28 4.27 -13.78
C TYR A 29 1.63 4.86 -12.42
N VAL A 30 1.70 4.02 -11.39
CA VAL A 30 2.00 4.41 -10.01
C VAL A 30 3.23 3.63 -9.56
N PRO A 31 4.36 4.29 -9.25
CA PRO A 31 5.55 3.56 -8.85
C PRO A 31 5.37 2.76 -7.55
N PHE A 32 5.82 1.50 -7.55
CA PHE A 32 5.76 0.60 -6.40
C PHE A 32 6.40 1.19 -5.12
N PHE A 33 7.44 2.03 -5.27
CA PHE A 33 8.13 2.64 -4.14
C PHE A 33 7.20 3.49 -3.27
N ASN A 34 6.12 4.06 -3.82
CA ASN A 34 5.13 4.80 -3.02
C ASN A 34 4.52 3.94 -1.90
N SER A 35 4.18 2.68 -2.20
CA SER A 35 3.67 1.76 -1.19
C SER A 35 4.77 1.21 -0.28
N GLN A 36 5.99 1.07 -0.78
CA GLN A 36 7.14 0.66 0.03
C GLN A 36 7.49 1.73 1.08
N ASP A 37 7.50 3.00 0.70
CA ASP A 37 7.81 4.13 1.57
C ASP A 37 6.67 4.34 2.60
N ALA A 38 5.42 4.25 2.17
CA ALA A 38 4.26 4.24 3.08
C ALA A 38 4.36 3.12 4.12
N TYR A 39 4.65 1.89 3.69
CA TYR A 39 4.84 0.76 4.60
C TYR A 39 5.97 1.02 5.59
N ASN A 40 7.14 1.46 5.11
CA ASN A 40 8.31 1.73 5.94
C ASN A 40 8.03 2.83 6.99
N ALA A 41 7.37 3.92 6.59
CA ALA A 41 7.01 5.02 7.48
C ALA A 41 6.02 4.57 8.57
N MET A 42 4.96 3.82 8.18
CA MET A 42 4.01 3.24 9.14
C MET A 42 4.72 2.33 10.15
N LYS A 43 5.63 1.46 9.68
CA LYS A 43 6.43 0.58 10.55
C LYS A 43 7.33 1.40 11.49
N ALA A 44 7.99 2.44 11.00
CA ALA A 44 8.84 3.32 11.80
C ALA A 44 8.05 4.05 12.90
N ARG A 45 6.76 4.34 12.67
CA ARG A 45 5.84 4.89 13.68
C ARG A 45 5.23 3.85 14.61
N GLY A 46 5.73 2.62 14.61
CA GLY A 46 5.30 1.57 15.54
C GLY A 46 4.05 0.82 15.11
N ALA A 47 3.67 0.86 13.82
CA ALA A 47 2.58 0.02 13.34
C ALA A 47 2.94 -1.47 13.45
N THR A 48 2.13 -2.22 14.18
CA THR A 48 2.32 -3.67 14.39
C THR A 48 1.48 -4.52 13.43
N GLN A 49 0.37 -3.97 12.93
CA GLN A 49 -0.60 -4.68 12.08
C GLN A 49 -0.68 -4.08 10.67
N VAL A 50 0.45 -3.68 10.10
CA VAL A 50 0.54 -3.23 8.70
C VAL A 50 1.32 -4.26 7.88
N THR A 51 0.82 -4.57 6.68
CA THR A 51 1.48 -5.46 5.71
C THR A 51 1.55 -4.81 4.33
N LEU A 52 2.67 -5.02 3.63
CA LEU A 52 2.79 -4.77 2.19
C LEU A 52 2.76 -6.12 1.47
N ARG A 53 1.92 -6.25 0.45
CA ARG A 53 1.67 -7.47 -0.32
C ARG A 53 1.94 -7.21 -1.80
N PRO A 54 3.21 -7.40 -2.23
CA PRO A 54 3.60 -7.17 -3.61
C PRO A 54 2.97 -8.21 -4.55
N ILE A 55 2.54 -7.77 -5.73
CA ILE A 55 2.08 -8.63 -6.82
C ILE A 55 3.22 -8.69 -7.84
N ALA A 56 4.03 -9.74 -7.74
CA ALA A 56 5.25 -9.89 -8.53
C ALA A 56 4.95 -9.86 -10.04
N GLY A 57 5.60 -8.93 -10.76
CA GLY A 57 5.42 -8.73 -12.20
C GLY A 57 4.07 -8.12 -12.60
N GLY A 58 3.20 -7.79 -11.64
CA GLY A 58 1.93 -7.13 -11.91
C GLY A 58 2.13 -5.68 -12.31
N ASN A 59 1.45 -5.24 -13.36
CA ASN A 59 1.34 -3.83 -13.76
C ASN A 59 0.05 -3.20 -13.21
N HIS A 60 -0.27 -1.98 -13.62
CA HIS A 60 -1.44 -1.26 -13.10
C HIS A 60 -2.76 -2.04 -13.27
N PHE A 61 -2.91 -2.72 -14.42
CA PHE A 61 -4.14 -3.44 -14.76
C PHE A 61 -4.08 -4.94 -14.43
N SER A 62 -2.96 -5.60 -14.66
CA SER A 62 -2.79 -7.05 -14.42
C SER A 62 -2.80 -7.40 -12.94
N SER A 63 -2.50 -6.42 -12.07
CA SER A 63 -2.61 -6.56 -10.62
C SER A 63 -4.06 -6.57 -10.12
N ALA A 64 -5.00 -5.99 -10.86
CA ALA A 64 -6.36 -5.75 -10.36
C ALA A 64 -7.13 -7.02 -9.95
N PRO A 65 -7.12 -8.13 -10.72
CA PRO A 65 -7.80 -9.36 -10.30
C PRO A 65 -7.18 -9.95 -9.02
N ASN A 66 -5.85 -9.95 -8.93
CA ASN A 66 -5.13 -10.47 -7.77
C ASN A 66 -5.39 -9.61 -6.52
N TYR A 67 -5.29 -8.28 -6.66
CA TYR A 67 -5.67 -7.33 -5.63
C TYR A 67 -7.08 -7.59 -5.11
N THR A 68 -8.06 -7.72 -6.02
CA THR A 68 -9.47 -7.90 -5.65
C THR A 68 -9.67 -9.13 -4.75
N LEU A 69 -9.10 -10.27 -5.13
CA LEU A 69 -9.21 -11.51 -4.35
C LEU A 69 -8.48 -11.41 -3.02
N GLN A 70 -7.27 -10.84 -2.99
CA GLN A 70 -6.51 -10.74 -1.74
C GLN A 70 -7.09 -9.70 -0.77
N ALA A 71 -7.63 -8.59 -1.28
CA ALA A 71 -8.30 -7.56 -0.49
C ALA A 71 -9.58 -8.13 0.12
N PHE A 72 -10.39 -8.85 -0.66
CA PHE A 72 -11.55 -9.57 -0.14
C PHE A 72 -11.13 -10.54 0.97
N ALA A 73 -10.15 -11.41 0.71
CA ALA A 73 -9.66 -12.37 1.69
C ALA A 73 -9.10 -11.70 2.97
N PHE A 74 -8.44 -10.54 2.86
CA PHE A 74 -7.97 -9.77 4.01
C PHE A 74 -9.14 -9.22 4.85
N ILE A 75 -10.12 -8.60 4.19
CA ILE A 75 -11.27 -8.00 4.87
C ILE A 75 -12.13 -9.07 5.54
N SER A 76 -12.34 -10.22 4.89
CA SER A 76 -13.08 -11.37 5.44
C SER A 76 -12.46 -12.00 6.69
N GLN A 77 -11.25 -11.61 7.11
CA GLN A 77 -10.69 -12.05 8.40
C GLN A 77 -11.32 -11.33 9.60
N TYR A 78 -12.06 -10.25 9.37
CA TYR A 78 -12.62 -9.37 10.41
C TYR A 78 -14.16 -9.37 10.45
N TYR A 79 -14.81 -10.21 9.64
CA TYR A 79 -16.26 -10.42 9.57
C TYR A 79 -16.57 -11.90 9.72
#